data_AF-A0A6X4QQW0-F1
#
_entry.id   AF-A0A6X4QQW0-F1
#
_cell.length_a   1.000
_cell.length_b   1.000
_cell.length_c   1.000
_cell.angle_alpha   90.00
_cell.angle_beta   90.00
_cell.angle_gamma   90.00
#
_symmetry.space_group_name_H-M   'P 1'
#
loop_
_entity.id
_entity.type
_entity.pdbx_description
1 polymer ?
#
loop_
_entity_poly.entity_id
_entity_poly.type
_entity_poly.pdbx_seq_one_letter_code
_entity_poly.pdbx_strand_id
1 'polypeptide(L)'
;MLDHYLTIHSDGKHEIIIEKSRFICHIKRVTTENEAQSFIQAIKKEHRDATHNCSAYIIGENDQFQKAHDDGEPSGTAGVPMLEVLKKKALKNVAAVVTRYFGGTKLGAGGLVRAYGSAVSEAIQAIGIVECKLATIVECSFAYPLLGKIENALEQKEYQIDQKEFTEKVVLHIFVDNDELQDFVNWITELSNGQLEYKEGPQKYREKDVT
;
A
#
# COMPACT_ATOMS: atom_id res chain seq x y z
N MET A 1 -14.20 4.61 -7.15
CA MET A 1 -13.69 3.70 -6.12
C MET A 1 -13.63 2.31 -6.72
N LEU A 2 -12.46 1.70 -6.65
CA LEU A 2 -12.28 0.30 -7.05
C LEU A 2 -12.80 -0.63 -5.96
N ASP A 3 -13.36 -1.78 -6.34
CA ASP A 3 -13.75 -2.81 -5.38
C ASP A 3 -12.55 -3.39 -4.62
N HIS A 4 -11.41 -3.52 -5.32
CA HIS A 4 -10.13 -3.85 -4.70
C HIS A 4 -8.96 -3.31 -5.53
N TYR A 5 -7.80 -3.14 -4.90
CA TYR A 5 -6.53 -2.87 -5.59
C TYR A 5 -5.33 -3.32 -4.75
N LEU A 6 -4.17 -3.46 -5.39
CA LEU A 6 -2.93 -3.78 -4.70
C LEU A 6 -2.09 -2.53 -4.46
N THR A 7 -1.43 -2.45 -3.31
CA THR A 7 -0.42 -1.44 -3.02
C THR A 7 0.67 -2.02 -2.12
N ILE A 8 1.78 -1.33 -1.92
CA ILE A 8 2.84 -1.78 -1.01
C ILE A 8 2.32 -1.77 0.44
N HIS A 9 2.82 -2.64 1.33
CA HIS A 9 2.34 -2.68 2.73
C HIS A 9 2.62 -1.39 3.52
N SER A 10 3.79 -0.77 3.31
CA SER A 10 4.16 0.46 3.99
C SER A 10 5.23 1.22 3.20
N ASP A 11 5.47 2.47 3.57
CA ASP A 11 6.62 3.21 3.06
C ASP A 11 7.92 2.53 3.51
N GLY A 12 8.95 2.53 2.67
CA GLY A 12 10.20 1.88 3.03
C GLY A 12 11.32 2.08 2.03
N LYS A 13 12.44 1.40 2.29
CA LYS A 13 13.57 1.37 1.37
C LYS A 13 14.30 0.04 1.42
N HIS A 14 14.94 -0.31 0.31
CA HIS A 14 15.80 -1.48 0.19
C HIS A 14 17.04 -1.13 -0.64
N GLU A 15 18.19 -1.70 -0.30
CA GLU A 15 19.46 -1.46 -0.99
C GLU A 15 19.99 -2.75 -1.61
N ILE A 16 20.47 -2.63 -2.86
CA ILE A 16 21.20 -3.68 -3.55
C ILE A 16 22.54 -3.15 -4.07
N ILE A 17 23.51 -4.05 -4.21
CA ILE A 17 24.84 -3.74 -4.76
C ILE A 17 25.05 -4.58 -6.01
N ILE A 18 25.32 -3.93 -7.15
CA ILE A 18 25.60 -4.59 -8.43
C ILE A 18 26.87 -3.99 -9.01
N GLU A 19 27.89 -4.82 -9.26
CA GLU A 19 29.19 -4.39 -9.81
C GLU A 19 29.75 -3.16 -9.08
N LYS A 20 29.77 -3.24 -7.74
CA LYS A 20 30.21 -2.17 -6.80
C LYS A 20 29.34 -0.90 -6.82
N SER A 21 28.40 -0.77 -7.74
CA SER A 21 27.43 0.33 -7.73
C SER A 21 26.34 0.02 -6.70
N ARG A 22 25.99 1.01 -5.88
CA ARG A 22 24.91 0.88 -4.88
C ARG A 22 23.63 1.46 -5.47
N PHE A 23 22.52 0.75 -5.30
CA PHE A 23 21.19 1.14 -5.72
C PHE A 23 20.27 1.09 -4.50
N ILE A 24 19.79 2.25 -4.05
CA ILE A 24 18.90 2.38 -2.90
C ILE A 24 17.52 2.74 -3.44
N CYS A 25 16.58 1.80 -3.38
CA CYS A 25 15.21 2.04 -3.78
C CYS A 25 14.40 2.50 -2.56
N HIS A 26 13.99 3.76 -2.55
CA HIS A 26 12.96 4.28 -1.65
C HIS A 26 11.61 4.16 -2.34
N ILE A 27 10.58 3.70 -1.62
CA ILE A 27 9.25 3.50 -2.17
C ILE A 27 8.19 3.94 -1.15
N LYS A 28 7.13 4.56 -1.64
CA LYS A 28 6.14 5.27 -0.81
C LYS A 28 4.75 5.15 -1.40
N ARG A 29 3.74 5.00 -0.53
CA ARG A 29 2.33 5.15 -0.90
C ARG A 29 2.03 6.63 -1.17
N VAL A 30 1.46 6.93 -2.33
CA VAL A 30 1.11 8.29 -2.76
C VAL A 30 -0.21 8.29 -3.49
N THR A 31 -1.10 9.20 -3.13
CA THR A 31 -2.46 9.28 -3.69
C THR A 31 -2.60 10.37 -4.74
N THR A 32 -1.62 11.28 -4.84
CA THR A 32 -1.62 12.40 -5.79
C THR A 32 -0.26 12.61 -6.43
N GLU A 33 -0.24 13.20 -7.63
CA GLU A 33 1.03 13.56 -8.28
C GLU A 33 1.84 14.54 -7.44
N ASN A 34 1.20 15.46 -6.71
CA ASN A 34 1.88 16.41 -5.83
C ASN A 34 2.62 15.71 -4.67
N GLU A 35 2.01 14.68 -4.06
CA GLU A 35 2.68 13.86 -3.05
C GLU A 35 3.88 13.12 -3.65
N ALA A 36 3.72 12.53 -4.85
CA ALA A 36 4.80 11.84 -5.53
C ALA A 36 5.97 12.78 -5.88
N GLN A 37 5.68 13.96 -6.42
CA GLN A 37 6.70 14.96 -6.71
C GLN A 37 7.41 15.43 -5.44
N SER A 38 6.66 15.68 -4.36
CA SER A 38 7.24 16.09 -3.06
C SER A 38 8.17 15.02 -2.50
N PHE A 39 7.76 13.75 -2.57
CA PHE A 39 8.59 12.60 -2.19
C PHE A 39 9.86 12.51 -3.03
N ILE A 40 9.76 12.61 -4.36
CA ILE A 40 10.92 12.58 -5.26
C ILE A 40 11.92 13.68 -4.91
N GLN A 41 11.44 14.91 -4.68
CA GLN A 41 12.31 16.03 -4.32
C GLN A 41 12.97 15.84 -2.95
N ALA A 42 12.25 15.26 -1.98
CA ALA A 42 12.82 14.94 -0.67
C ALA A 42 14.00 13.96 -0.78
N ILE A 43 13.83 12.86 -1.52
CA ILE A 43 14.90 11.87 -1.74
C ILE A 43 16.07 12.46 -2.52
N LYS A 44 15.82 13.28 -3.56
CA LYS A 44 16.88 14.00 -4.28
C LYS A 44 17.67 14.94 -3.38
N LYS A 45 17.02 15.61 -2.44
CA LYS A 45 17.67 16.51 -1.48
C LYS A 45 18.50 15.75 -0.45
N GLU A 46 18.01 14.60 0.01
CA GLU A 46 18.72 13.69 0.91
C GLU A 46 19.99 13.14 0.22
N HIS A 47 19.85 12.66 -1.02
CA HIS A 47 20.92 12.05 -1.82
C HIS A 47 21.44 12.97 -2.93
N ARG A 48 21.78 14.22 -2.57
CA ARG A 48 22.24 15.23 -3.54
C ARG A 48 23.58 14.88 -4.21
N ASP A 49 24.36 14.02 -3.56
CA ASP A 49 25.71 13.59 -3.95
C ASP A 49 25.69 12.28 -4.76
N ALA A 50 24.50 11.67 -4.91
CA ALA A 50 24.33 10.49 -5.74
C ALA A 50 24.58 10.80 -7.21
N THR A 51 24.93 9.76 -7.97
CA THR A 51 25.15 9.87 -9.41
C THR A 51 23.82 10.15 -10.14
N HIS A 52 22.76 9.42 -9.78
CA HIS A 52 21.42 9.57 -10.34
C HIS A 52 20.36 9.25 -9.29
N ASN A 53 19.22 9.94 -9.34
CA ASN A 53 18.00 9.69 -8.57
C ASN A 53 16.82 9.48 -9.53
N CYS A 54 16.79 8.30 -10.15
CA CYS A 54 15.76 7.92 -11.12
C CYS A 54 14.45 7.63 -10.39
N SER A 55 13.31 7.90 -11.02
CA SER A 55 12.01 7.77 -10.36
C SER A 55 10.94 7.20 -11.27
N ALA A 56 9.96 6.53 -10.66
CA ALA A 56 8.74 6.09 -11.31
C ALA A 56 7.54 6.18 -10.36
N TYR A 57 6.34 6.46 -10.87
CA TYR A 57 5.11 6.35 -10.08
C TYR A 57 3.91 5.95 -10.93
N ILE A 58 2.92 5.35 -10.26
CA ILE A 58 1.61 4.98 -10.79
C ILE A 58 0.55 5.38 -9.76
N ILE A 59 -0.40 6.22 -10.18
CA ILE A 59 -1.40 6.83 -9.30
C ILE A 59 -2.76 6.85 -10.00
N GLY A 60 -3.81 6.64 -9.20
CA GLY A 60 -5.19 6.73 -9.61
C GLY A 60 -5.81 5.38 -9.92
N GLU A 61 -7.14 5.33 -9.85
CA GLU A 61 -7.93 4.11 -10.01
C GLU A 61 -7.71 3.43 -11.37
N ASN A 62 -7.54 4.22 -12.43
CA ASN A 62 -7.33 3.74 -13.80
C ASN A 62 -5.88 3.90 -14.26
N ASP A 63 -4.95 4.04 -13.32
CA ASP A 63 -3.53 4.28 -13.58
C ASP A 63 -3.31 5.50 -14.49
N GLN A 64 -4.18 6.52 -14.39
CA GLN A 64 -4.18 7.65 -15.31
C GLN A 64 -2.97 8.56 -15.15
N PHE A 65 -2.29 8.51 -14.00
CA PHE A 65 -1.08 9.27 -13.75
C PHE A 65 0.11 8.31 -13.61
N GLN A 66 0.92 8.25 -14.66
CA GLN A 66 2.11 7.42 -14.72
C GLN A 66 3.29 8.25 -15.20
N LYS A 67 4.43 8.09 -14.52
CA LYS A 67 5.66 8.77 -14.93
C LYS A 67 6.87 7.92 -14.68
N ALA A 68 7.85 8.06 -15.56
CA ALA A 68 9.17 7.47 -15.48
C ALA A 68 10.19 8.57 -15.80
N HIS A 69 11.29 8.63 -15.04
CA HIS A 69 12.34 9.63 -15.23
C HIS A 69 13.72 9.02 -14.97
N ASP A 70 14.59 9.10 -15.97
CA ASP A 70 15.92 8.49 -15.94
C ASP A 70 16.99 9.33 -15.23
N ASP A 71 16.72 10.60 -14.92
CA ASP A 71 17.62 11.48 -14.13
C ASP A 71 19.08 11.51 -14.60
N GLY A 72 19.31 11.55 -15.92
CA GLY A 72 20.64 11.59 -16.52
C GLY A 72 21.24 10.23 -16.86
N GLU A 73 20.61 9.12 -16.45
CA GLU A 73 20.89 7.81 -17.05
C GLU A 73 20.49 7.81 -18.54
N PRO A 74 21.06 6.90 -19.36
CA PRO A 74 20.64 6.75 -20.74
C PRO A 74 19.11 6.54 -20.85
N SER A 75 18.50 7.21 -21.82
CA SER A 75 17.05 7.22 -22.00
C SER A 75 16.45 5.81 -22.01
N GLY A 76 15.42 5.61 -21.19
CA GLY A 76 14.68 4.35 -21.06
C GLY A 76 15.39 3.25 -20.29
N THR A 77 16.55 3.52 -19.68
CA THR A 77 17.33 2.47 -18.99
C THR A 77 17.11 2.41 -17.48
N ALA A 78 16.39 3.36 -16.89
CA ALA A 78 16.15 3.40 -15.44
C ALA A 78 14.66 3.55 -15.09
N GLY A 79 14.06 4.71 -15.35
CA GLY A 79 12.70 5.02 -14.94
C GLY A 79 11.65 4.11 -15.59
N VAL A 80 11.83 3.77 -16.87
CA VAL A 80 10.90 2.86 -17.58
C VAL A 80 10.90 1.46 -16.96
N PRO A 81 12.07 0.79 -16.78
CA PRO A 81 12.14 -0.49 -16.06
C PRO A 81 11.50 -0.46 -14.67
N MET A 82 11.69 0.63 -13.91
CA MET A 82 11.07 0.80 -12.59
C MET A 82 9.53 0.83 -12.70
N LEU A 83 8.98 1.62 -13.62
CA LEU A 83 7.54 1.72 -13.84
C LEU A 83 6.93 0.39 -14.29
N GLU A 84 7.61 -0.35 -15.16
CA GLU A 84 7.14 -1.65 -15.64
C GLU A 84 7.07 -2.69 -14.52
N VAL A 85 7.93 -2.61 -13.50
CA VAL A 85 7.82 -3.46 -12.30
C VAL A 85 6.54 -3.14 -11.52
N LEU A 86 6.25 -1.85 -11.28
CA LEU A 86 5.03 -1.43 -10.58
C LEU A 86 3.76 -1.94 -11.30
N LYS A 87 3.72 -1.79 -12.63
CA LYS A 87 2.63 -2.28 -13.47
C LYS A 87 2.48 -3.80 -13.44
N LYS A 88 3.57 -4.54 -13.60
CA LYS A 88 3.54 -6.02 -13.58
C LYS A 88 3.06 -6.57 -12.26
N LYS A 89 3.29 -5.85 -11.16
CA LYS A 89 2.78 -6.16 -9.82
C LYS A 89 1.36 -5.63 -9.58
N ALA A 90 0.75 -4.99 -10.58
CA ALA A 90 -0.57 -4.36 -10.52
C ALA A 90 -0.74 -3.38 -9.33
N LEU A 91 0.36 -2.73 -8.94
CA LEU A 91 0.34 -1.79 -7.81
C LEU A 91 -0.29 -0.46 -8.22
N LYS A 92 -1.06 0.12 -7.30
CA LYS A 92 -1.64 1.46 -7.42
C LYS A 92 -1.19 2.36 -6.29
N ASN A 93 -1.15 3.66 -6.58
CA ASN A 93 -0.86 4.72 -5.61
C ASN A 93 0.53 4.54 -4.99
N VAL A 94 1.55 4.33 -5.82
CA VAL A 94 2.93 4.08 -5.40
C VAL A 94 3.91 4.94 -6.20
N ALA A 95 4.90 5.50 -5.52
CA ALA A 95 6.07 6.13 -6.11
C ALA A 95 7.35 5.44 -5.63
N ALA A 96 8.31 5.27 -6.52
CA ALA A 96 9.63 4.73 -6.24
C ALA A 96 10.72 5.70 -6.75
N VAL A 97 11.78 5.84 -5.96
CA VAL A 97 13.01 6.55 -6.33
C VAL A 97 14.19 5.61 -6.10
N VAL A 98 14.97 5.35 -7.14
CA VAL A 98 16.20 4.57 -7.05
C VAL A 98 17.38 5.53 -7.13
N THR A 99 18.04 5.71 -5.99
CA THR A 99 19.28 6.45 -5.86
C THR A 99 20.45 5.55 -6.21
N ARG A 100 21.27 5.97 -7.18
CA ARG A 100 22.46 5.24 -7.61
C ARG A 100 23.74 5.97 -7.22
N TYR A 101 24.65 5.26 -6.57
CA TYR A 101 26.05 5.66 -6.41
C TYR A 101 26.92 4.79 -7.32
N PHE A 102 27.60 5.41 -8.29
CA PHE A 102 28.43 4.70 -9.26
C PHE A 102 29.66 4.04 -8.61
N GLY A 103 29.85 2.75 -8.86
CA GLY A 103 30.91 1.93 -8.27
C GLY A 103 32.20 1.81 -9.07
N GLY A 104 32.36 2.56 -10.16
CA GLY A 104 33.55 2.50 -11.03
C GLY A 104 33.44 1.55 -12.23
N THR A 105 32.48 0.61 -12.23
CA THR A 105 32.24 -0.33 -13.34
C THR A 105 30.97 0.03 -14.11
N LYS A 106 31.07 0.22 -15.43
CA LYS A 106 29.91 0.49 -16.29
C LYS A 106 29.09 -0.79 -16.51
N LEU A 107 27.78 -0.69 -16.34
CA LEU A 107 26.84 -1.82 -16.51
C LEU A 107 26.34 -2.02 -17.95
N GLY A 108 26.49 -1.01 -18.81
CA GLY A 108 25.84 -0.96 -20.12
C GLY A 108 24.31 -0.83 -20.03
N ALA A 109 23.64 -0.55 -21.15
CA ALA A 109 22.20 -0.27 -21.16
C ALA A 109 21.36 -1.44 -20.60
N GLY A 110 21.62 -2.67 -21.04
CA GLY A 110 20.91 -3.85 -20.54
C GLY A 110 21.24 -4.22 -19.08
N GLY A 111 22.40 -3.80 -18.58
CA GLY A 111 22.74 -3.95 -17.16
C GLY A 111 21.99 -2.94 -16.30
N LEU A 112 21.86 -1.69 -16.75
CA LEU A 112 21.08 -0.66 -16.07
C LEU A 112 19.59 -1.02 -15.99
N VAL A 113 19.01 -1.46 -17.11
CA VAL A 113 17.60 -1.90 -17.16
C VAL A 113 17.32 -2.96 -16.11
N ARG A 114 18.21 -3.96 -15.99
CA ARG A 114 18.08 -5.01 -14.98
C ARG A 114 18.29 -4.48 -13.57
N ALA A 115 19.33 -3.67 -13.34
CA ALA A 115 19.64 -3.13 -12.02
C ALA A 115 18.49 -2.29 -11.43
N TYR A 116 17.94 -1.36 -12.22
CA TYR A 116 16.83 -0.50 -11.77
C TYR A 116 15.52 -1.29 -11.55
N GLY A 117 15.21 -2.24 -12.44
CA GLY A 117 14.06 -3.13 -12.25
C GLY A 117 14.22 -4.03 -11.02
N SER A 118 15.41 -4.60 -10.79
CA SER A 118 15.71 -5.43 -9.62
C SER A 118 15.61 -4.62 -8.33
N ALA A 119 16.14 -3.40 -8.29
CA ALA A 119 16.09 -2.56 -7.10
C ALA A 119 14.63 -2.31 -6.65
N VAL A 120 13.73 -2.01 -7.58
CA VAL A 120 12.29 -1.84 -7.26
C VAL A 120 11.64 -3.17 -6.88
N SER A 121 11.93 -4.25 -7.61
CA SER A 121 11.33 -5.56 -7.35
C SER A 121 11.70 -6.09 -5.97
N GLU A 122 12.97 -5.97 -5.59
CA GLU A 122 13.45 -6.39 -4.27
C GLU A 122 12.93 -5.49 -3.15
N ALA A 123 12.79 -4.17 -3.38
CA ALA A 123 12.14 -3.29 -2.42
C ALA A 123 10.69 -3.68 -2.15
N ILE A 124 9.92 -3.97 -3.21
CA ILE A 124 8.53 -4.45 -3.08
C ILE A 124 8.49 -5.79 -2.35
N GLN A 125 9.42 -6.70 -2.63
CA GLN A 125 9.50 -7.99 -1.94
C GLN A 125 9.81 -7.83 -0.45
N ALA A 126 10.75 -6.94 -0.11
CA ALA A 126 11.14 -6.68 1.28
C ALA A 126 10.02 -5.99 2.09
N ILE A 127 9.25 -5.13 1.44
CA ILE A 127 8.17 -4.35 2.08
C ILE A 127 6.86 -5.13 2.14
N GLY A 128 6.60 -5.99 1.15
CA GLY A 128 5.33 -6.69 1.02
C GLY A 128 4.27 -5.90 0.25
N ILE A 129 3.23 -6.60 -0.17
CA ILE A 129 2.07 -6.06 -0.89
C ILE A 129 0.83 -6.37 -0.04
N VAL A 130 -0.09 -5.41 0.01
CA VAL A 130 -1.44 -5.61 0.56
C VAL A 130 -2.48 -5.45 -0.54
N GLU A 131 -3.57 -6.17 -0.37
CA GLU A 131 -4.82 -5.91 -1.06
C GLU A 131 -5.67 -4.95 -0.22
N CYS A 132 -6.07 -3.85 -0.84
CA CYS A 132 -7.05 -2.92 -0.30
C CYS A 132 -8.42 -3.28 -0.89
N LYS A 133 -9.28 -3.97 -0.13
CA LYS A 133 -10.65 -4.31 -0.54
C LYS A 133 -11.65 -3.31 0.04
N LEU A 134 -12.54 -2.78 -0.79
CA LEU A 134 -13.58 -1.86 -0.37
C LEU A 134 -14.60 -2.61 0.49
N ALA A 135 -14.83 -2.13 1.71
CA ALA A 135 -15.78 -2.69 2.65
C ALA A 135 -16.61 -1.57 3.28
N THR A 136 -17.79 -1.91 3.76
CA THR A 136 -18.64 -1.00 4.54
C THR A 136 -18.25 -1.11 6.01
N ILE A 137 -18.06 0.03 6.66
CA ILE A 137 -17.95 0.06 8.12
C ILE A 137 -19.34 -0.10 8.72
N VAL A 138 -19.55 -1.12 9.53
CA VAL A 138 -20.76 -1.26 10.36
C VAL A 138 -20.40 -0.85 11.79
N GLU A 139 -21.07 0.18 12.27
CA GLU A 139 -20.98 0.65 13.65
C GLU A 139 -21.91 -0.21 14.51
N CYS A 140 -21.37 -0.89 15.52
CA CYS A 140 -22.12 -1.72 16.46
C CYS A 140 -21.99 -1.17 17.87
N SER A 141 -23.10 -0.73 18.47
CA SER A 141 -23.17 -0.15 19.81
C SER A 141 -23.88 -1.08 20.78
N PHE A 142 -23.23 -1.39 21.91
CA PHE A 142 -23.75 -2.34 22.90
C PHE A 142 -23.14 -2.11 24.30
N ALA A 143 -23.72 -2.76 25.32
CA ALA A 143 -23.22 -2.65 26.70
C ALA A 143 -21.94 -3.47 26.93
N TYR A 144 -21.05 -2.97 27.79
CA TYR A 144 -19.76 -3.60 28.14
C TYR A 144 -19.79 -5.12 28.42
N PRO A 145 -20.81 -5.70 29.08
CA PRO A 145 -20.85 -7.14 29.33
C PRO A 145 -20.83 -8.01 28.07
N LEU A 146 -21.24 -7.48 26.91
CA LEU A 146 -21.26 -8.20 25.63
C LEU A 146 -19.92 -8.15 24.88
N LEU A 147 -18.98 -7.29 25.31
CA LEU A 147 -17.74 -7.03 24.57
C LEU A 147 -16.93 -8.30 24.28
N GLY A 148 -16.57 -9.06 25.31
CA GLY A 148 -15.76 -10.26 25.13
C GLY A 148 -16.45 -11.33 24.26
N LYS A 149 -17.78 -11.45 24.37
CA LYS A 149 -18.57 -12.37 23.53
C LYS A 149 -18.53 -11.94 22.05
N ILE A 150 -18.73 -10.65 21.79
CA ILE A 150 -18.76 -10.10 20.44
C ILE A 150 -17.38 -10.16 19.80
N GLU A 151 -16.33 -9.72 20.50
CA GLU A 151 -14.96 -9.75 19.96
C GLU A 151 -14.52 -11.18 19.62
N ASN A 152 -14.77 -12.13 20.50
CA ASN A 152 -14.41 -13.52 20.24
C ASN A 152 -15.17 -14.09 19.03
N ALA A 153 -16.45 -13.75 18.87
CA ALA A 153 -17.25 -14.20 17.74
C ALA A 153 -16.82 -13.55 16.41
N LEU A 154 -16.42 -12.28 16.44
CA LEU A 154 -15.84 -11.57 15.29
C LEU A 154 -14.52 -12.21 14.86
N GLU A 155 -13.64 -12.50 15.82
CA GLU A 155 -12.36 -13.16 15.56
C GLU A 155 -12.55 -14.57 14.96
N GLN A 156 -13.47 -15.37 15.51
CA GLN A 156 -13.79 -16.71 14.97
C GLN A 156 -14.31 -16.68 13.52
N LYS A 157 -14.99 -15.61 13.13
CA LYS A 157 -15.49 -15.40 11.76
C LYS A 157 -14.56 -14.53 10.91
N GLU A 158 -13.36 -14.20 11.41
CA GLU A 158 -12.34 -13.41 10.72
C GLU A 158 -12.81 -11.99 10.31
N TYR A 159 -13.78 -11.43 11.04
CA TYR A 159 -14.16 -10.03 10.89
C TYR A 159 -13.10 -9.12 11.51
N GLN A 160 -12.66 -8.12 10.74
CA GLN A 160 -11.68 -7.15 11.20
C GLN A 160 -12.37 -5.93 11.83
N ILE A 161 -11.91 -5.56 13.02
CA ILE A 161 -12.34 -4.34 13.71
C ILE A 161 -11.43 -3.20 13.26
N ASP A 162 -12.01 -2.14 12.69
CA ASP A 162 -11.30 -0.91 12.30
C ASP A 162 -10.99 -0.04 13.52
N GLN A 163 -11.96 0.12 14.42
CA GLN A 163 -11.85 1.00 15.58
C GLN A 163 -12.73 0.50 16.74
N LYS A 164 -12.30 0.80 17.96
CA LYS A 164 -13.05 0.56 19.20
C LYS A 164 -13.17 1.87 19.97
N GLU A 165 -14.38 2.19 20.42
CA GLU A 165 -14.65 3.35 21.26
C GLU A 165 -15.31 2.92 22.57
N PHE A 166 -14.78 3.42 23.68
CA PHE A 166 -15.25 3.11 25.02
C PHE A 166 -15.87 4.37 25.63
N THR A 167 -17.20 4.47 25.56
CA THR A 167 -17.98 5.60 26.09
C THR A 167 -18.95 5.09 27.16
N GLU A 168 -20.18 5.61 27.24
CA GLU A 168 -21.26 5.02 28.04
C GLU A 168 -21.64 3.62 27.55
N LYS A 169 -21.57 3.41 26.22
CA LYS A 169 -21.64 2.10 25.55
C LYS A 169 -20.29 1.81 24.86
N VAL A 170 -20.06 0.54 24.52
CA VAL A 170 -18.97 0.17 23.62
C VAL A 170 -19.45 0.33 22.18
N VAL A 171 -18.66 0.97 21.34
CA VAL A 171 -18.91 1.07 19.89
C VAL A 171 -17.75 0.40 19.14
N LEU A 172 -18.06 -0.61 18.34
CA LEU A 172 -17.12 -1.24 17.43
C LEU A 172 -17.41 -0.82 16.00
N HIS A 173 -16.37 -0.45 15.27
CA HIS A 173 -16.42 -0.20 13.83
C HIS A 173 -15.85 -1.42 13.12
N ILE A 174 -16.68 -2.15 12.39
CA ILE A 174 -16.32 -3.47 11.84
C ILE A 174 -16.34 -3.38 10.32
N PHE A 175 -15.30 -3.88 9.66
CA PHE A 175 -15.30 -4.02 8.22
C PHE A 175 -16.17 -5.20 7.79
N VAL A 176 -17.18 -4.91 6.98
CA VAL A 176 -18.08 -5.91 6.42
C VAL A 176 -18.07 -5.79 4.90
N ASP A 177 -17.87 -6.90 4.22
CA ASP A 177 -17.90 -6.92 2.76
C ASP A 177 -19.33 -6.60 2.28
N ASN A 178 -19.46 -5.80 1.22
CA ASN A 178 -20.75 -5.23 0.82
C ASN A 178 -21.80 -6.31 0.50
N ASP A 179 -21.36 -7.46 -0.01
CA ASP A 179 -22.17 -8.64 -0.31
C ASP A 179 -22.55 -9.48 0.91
N GLU A 180 -21.88 -9.30 2.05
CA GLU A 180 -22.14 -10.02 3.31
C GLU A 180 -22.93 -9.17 4.33
N LEU A 181 -23.26 -7.92 4.00
CA LEU A 181 -23.80 -6.95 4.94
C LEU A 181 -25.07 -7.44 5.67
N GLN A 182 -26.02 -7.99 4.92
CA GLN A 182 -27.28 -8.47 5.49
C GLN A 182 -27.07 -9.70 6.39
N ASP A 183 -26.18 -10.61 5.99
CA ASP A 183 -25.87 -11.82 6.73
C ASP A 183 -25.13 -11.49 8.03
N PHE A 184 -24.21 -10.53 7.98
CA PHE A 184 -23.53 -9.98 9.15
C PHE A 184 -24.53 -9.37 10.14
N VAL A 185 -25.41 -8.49 9.67
CA VAL A 185 -26.41 -7.82 10.53
C VAL A 185 -27.34 -8.82 11.22
N ASN A 186 -27.82 -9.82 10.48
CA ASN A 186 -28.68 -10.86 11.04
C ASN A 186 -27.92 -11.64 12.13
N TRP A 187 -26.70 -12.05 11.82
CA TRP A 187 -25.86 -12.83 12.73
C TRP A 187 -25.49 -12.05 14.01
N ILE A 188 -25.07 -10.79 13.91
CA ILE A 188 -24.64 -10.00 15.07
C ILE A 188 -25.84 -9.62 15.96
N THR A 189 -27.02 -9.43 15.37
CA THR A 189 -28.26 -9.19 16.10
C THR A 189 -28.68 -10.44 16.88
N GLU A 190 -28.61 -11.63 16.27
CA GLU A 190 -28.89 -12.89 16.94
C GLU A 190 -27.87 -13.17 18.07
N LEU A 191 -26.58 -12.98 17.81
CA LEU A 191 -25.51 -13.16 18.80
C LEU A 191 -25.72 -12.29 20.05
N SER A 192 -26.21 -11.07 19.86
CA SER A 192 -26.47 -10.12 20.94
C SER A 192 -27.86 -10.26 21.57
N ASN A 193 -28.68 -11.23 21.15
CA ASN A 193 -30.09 -11.34 21.55
C ASN A 193 -30.88 -10.03 21.35
N GLY A 194 -30.55 -9.26 20.30
CA GLY A 194 -31.16 -7.96 20.01
C GLY A 194 -30.76 -6.81 20.94
N GLN A 195 -29.74 -6.99 21.78
CA GLN A 195 -29.24 -5.94 22.71
C GLN A 195 -28.21 -5.00 22.08
N LEU A 196 -27.93 -5.18 20.80
CA LEU A 196 -26.99 -4.39 20.00
C LEU A 196 -27.77 -3.50 19.04
N GLU A 197 -27.37 -2.24 18.96
CA GLU A 197 -27.80 -1.29 17.93
C GLU A 197 -26.72 -1.24 16.86
N TYR A 198 -27.10 -1.23 15.58
CA TYR A 198 -26.15 -1.09 14.48
C TYR A 198 -26.51 0.06 13.55
N LYS A 199 -25.50 0.57 12.85
CA LYS A 199 -25.65 1.57 11.80
C LYS A 199 -24.62 1.33 10.70
N GLU A 200 -25.05 1.46 9.46
CA GLU A 200 -24.15 1.47 8.30
C GLU A 200 -23.39 2.81 8.25
N GLY A 201 -22.07 2.72 8.27
CA GLY A 201 -21.13 3.81 8.18
C GLY A 201 -20.58 3.99 6.75
N PRO A 202 -19.48 4.74 6.59
CA PRO A 202 -18.87 4.96 5.29
C PRO A 202 -18.19 3.69 4.75
N GLN A 203 -17.96 3.68 3.44
CA GLN A 203 -17.07 2.69 2.83
C GLN A 203 -15.61 3.06 3.06
N LYS A 204 -14.78 2.06 3.36
CA LYS A 204 -13.35 2.21 3.60
C LYS A 204 -12.60 0.98 3.07
N TYR A 205 -11.36 1.19 2.64
CA TYR A 205 -10.50 0.08 2.23
C TYR A 205 -10.00 -0.68 3.46
N ARG A 206 -10.30 -1.97 3.53
CA ARG A 206 -9.69 -2.93 4.46
C ARG A 206 -8.43 -3.49 3.81
N GLU A 207 -7.32 -3.45 4.52
CA GLU A 207 -6.05 -4.01 4.04
C GLU A 207 -5.89 -5.46 4.50
N LYS A 208 -5.45 -6.33 3.59
CA LYS A 208 -5.04 -7.72 3.87
C LYS A 208 -3.70 -8.00 3.20
N ASP A 209 -2.82 -8.73 3.87
CA ASP A 209 -1.55 -9.16 3.29
C ASP A 209 -1.77 -10.09 2.10
N VAL A 210 -1.00 -9.87 1.02
CA VAL A 210 -0.94 -10.80 -0.11
C VAL A 210 0.21 -11.78 0.15
N THR A 211 -0.14 -13.03 0.47
CA THR A 211 0.81 -14.15 0.61
C THR A 211 1.44 -14.55 -0.72
#